data_AF-A0A377SXM9-F1
#
_entry.id   AF-A0A377SXM9-F1
#
_cell.length_a   1.000
_cell.length_b   1.000
_cell.length_c   1.000
_cell.angle_alpha   90.00
_cell.angle_beta   90.00
_cell.angle_gamma   90.00
#
_symmetry.space_group_name_H-M   'P 1'
#
loop_
_entity.id
_entity.type
_entity.pdbx_description
1 polymer ?
#
loop_
_entity_poly.entity_id
_entity_poly.type
_entity_poly.pdbx_seq_one_letter_code
_entity_poly.pdbx_strand_id
1 'polypeptide(L)'
;MRLRAQLMYYIAWQSGSDVLCQCYHYWNIADHVFEPGECAACGSVMVKPGIVFFGEMAPEYEALHWLIEDLKSTDTFVIVGTSLNVVNPIAMIRSAGKYPQIIFIDKNILLLPKRMV
;
A
#
# COMPACT_ATOMS: atom_id res chain seq x y z
N MET A 1 12.97 -12.36 -19.63
CA MET A 1 12.42 -12.29 -18.26
C MET A 1 11.98 -10.85 -18.00
N ARG A 2 10.67 -10.56 -18.05
CA ARG A 2 10.13 -9.22 -17.77
C ARG A 2 9.73 -9.20 -16.30
N LEU A 3 10.56 -8.57 -15.46
CA LEU A 3 10.20 -8.29 -14.07
C LEU A 3 9.15 -7.17 -14.05
N ARG A 4 7.91 -7.49 -13.63
CA ARG A 4 6.91 -6.49 -13.25
C ARG A 4 6.87 -6.45 -11.72
N ALA A 5 7.85 -5.80 -11.10
CA ALA A 5 7.96 -5.71 -9.65
C ALA A 5 7.82 -4.26 -9.22
N GLN A 6 6.61 -3.82 -8.86
CA GLN A 6 6.42 -2.43 -8.46
C GLN A 6 5.10 -2.15 -7.74
N LEU A 7 4.73 -2.78 -6.61
CA LEU A 7 3.40 -2.46 -6.02
C LEU A 7 3.21 -2.37 -4.53
N MET A 8 4.06 -2.93 -3.67
CA MET A 8 3.66 -3.03 -2.27
C MET A 8 3.85 -1.75 -1.46
N TYR A 9 4.63 -0.78 -1.97
CA TYR A 9 4.89 0.48 -1.25
C TYR A 9 3.79 1.54 -1.42
N TYR A 10 2.98 1.44 -2.47
CA TYR A 10 2.01 2.48 -2.83
C TYR A 10 0.64 2.34 -2.13
N ILE A 11 0.32 1.18 -1.55
CA ILE A 11 -1.04 0.92 -1.03
C ILE A 11 -1.45 1.76 0.18
N ALA A 12 -0.50 2.19 1.03
CA ALA A 12 -0.82 3.00 2.20
C ALA A 12 -0.65 4.52 1.95
N TRP A 13 -0.25 4.90 0.73
CA TRP A 13 0.24 6.24 0.42
C TRP A 13 -0.70 6.89 -0.60
N GLN A 14 -1.40 7.94 -0.19
CA GLN A 14 -2.42 8.56 -1.04
C GLN A 14 -1.85 9.66 -1.93
N SER A 15 -1.04 10.56 -1.37
CA SER A 15 -0.45 11.65 -2.15
C SER A 15 0.90 12.12 -1.65
N GLY A 16 1.25 11.80 -0.41
CA GLY A 16 2.64 11.77 -0.03
C GLY A 16 3.32 13.11 0.13
N SER A 17 3.57 13.43 1.39
CA SER A 17 3.93 14.78 1.82
C SER A 17 2.80 15.80 1.66
N ASP A 18 1.63 15.48 1.13
CA ASP A 18 0.52 16.43 1.22
C ASP A 18 -0.23 16.29 2.54
N VAL A 19 -0.92 17.36 2.92
CA VAL A 19 -1.87 17.41 4.02
C VAL A 19 -3.20 17.90 3.47
N LEU A 20 -4.29 17.27 3.88
CA LEU A 20 -5.66 17.59 3.50
C LEU A 20 -6.42 18.17 4.67
N CYS A 21 -7.08 19.31 4.45
CA CYS A 21 -8.08 19.86 5.37
C CYS A 21 -9.50 19.46 4.98
N GLN A 22 -10.43 19.42 5.93
CA GLN A 22 -11.87 19.24 5.68
C GLN A 22 -12.47 20.19 4.63
N CYS A 23 -11.90 21.38 4.41
CA CYS A 23 -12.32 22.31 3.36
C CYS A 23 -11.79 21.95 1.95
N TYR A 24 -11.16 20.79 1.79
CA TYR A 24 -10.48 20.35 0.56
C TYR A 24 -9.30 21.22 0.14
N HIS A 25 -8.72 21.98 1.07
CA HIS A 25 -7.43 22.61 0.86
C HIS A 25 -6.31 21.58 1.07
N TYR A 26 -5.37 21.53 0.11
CA TYR A 26 -4.20 20.69 0.15
C TYR A 26 -2.94 21.55 0.18
N TRP A 27 -1.94 21.13 0.94
CA TRP A 27 -0.61 21.72 0.89
C TRP A 27 0.46 20.65 1.10
N ASN A 28 1.62 20.88 0.51
CA ASN A 28 2.75 19.97 0.60
C ASN A 28 3.65 20.37 1.78
N ILE A 29 3.97 19.41 2.64
CA ILE A 29 4.93 19.52 3.75
C ILE A 29 6.32 18.99 3.38
N ALA A 30 6.57 18.65 2.11
CA ALA A 30 7.86 18.14 1.61
C ALA A 30 8.45 17.02 2.49
N ASP A 31 9.62 17.23 3.05
CA ASP A 31 10.32 16.32 3.98
C ASP A 31 10.12 16.70 5.46
N HIS A 32 9.28 17.69 5.75
CA HIS A 32 8.96 18.09 7.11
C HIS A 32 8.06 17.06 7.81
N VAL A 33 8.20 16.99 9.13
CA VAL A 33 7.31 16.19 9.97
C VAL A 33 5.92 16.82 9.94
N PHE A 34 4.88 15.98 9.81
CA PHE A 34 3.50 16.46 9.94
C PHE A 34 3.27 16.96 11.37
N GLU A 35 2.99 18.26 11.49
CA GLU A 35 2.57 18.90 12.73
C GLU A 35 1.09 19.31 12.63
N PRO A 36 0.22 18.88 13.57
CA PRO A 36 -1.16 19.34 13.60
C PRO A 36 -1.24 20.86 13.76
N GLY A 37 -2.10 21.51 12.97
CA GLY A 37 -2.26 22.96 12.98
C GLY A 37 -3.53 23.41 12.26
N GLU A 38 -3.72 24.73 12.20
CA GLU A 38 -4.87 25.34 11.52
C GLU A 38 -4.62 25.42 10.02
N CYS A 39 -5.65 25.12 9.24
CA CYS A 39 -5.64 25.31 7.80
C CYS A 39 -5.62 26.81 7.46
N ALA A 40 -4.62 27.26 6.70
CA ALA A 40 -4.50 28.66 6.29
C ALA A 40 -5.69 29.17 5.44
N ALA A 41 -6.45 28.28 4.80
CA ALA A 41 -7.60 28.65 3.97
C ALA A 41 -8.92 28.83 4.74
N CYS A 42 -9.10 28.12 5.86
CA CYS A 42 -10.40 28.11 6.57
C CYS A 42 -10.31 28.15 8.10
N GLY A 43 -9.11 28.17 8.68
CA GLY A 43 -8.88 28.17 10.13
C GLY A 43 -9.22 26.85 10.85
N SER A 44 -9.66 25.82 10.13
CA SER A 44 -10.01 24.54 10.75
C SER A 44 -8.76 23.76 11.20
N VAL A 45 -8.83 23.15 12.38
CA VAL A 45 -7.83 22.19 12.90
C VAL A 45 -8.04 20.76 12.38
N MET A 46 -9.11 20.51 11.63
CA MET A 46 -9.40 19.20 11.02
C MET A 46 -8.54 19.00 9.78
N VAL A 47 -7.27 18.70 10.02
CA VAL A 47 -6.22 18.49 9.01
C VAL A 47 -5.61 17.10 9.17
N LYS A 48 -5.26 16.46 8.06
CA LYS A 48 -4.76 15.08 8.05
C LYS A 48 -3.66 14.92 7.00
N PRO A 49 -2.55 14.24 7.31
CA PRO A 49 -1.55 13.90 6.30
C PRO A 49 -2.15 12.98 5.22
N GLY A 50 -1.62 13.07 4.00
CA GLY A 50 -1.98 12.32 2.80
C GLY A 50 -1.54 10.86 2.83
N ILE A 51 -1.86 10.18 3.93
CA ILE A 51 -1.69 8.75 4.18
C ILE A 51 -3.04 8.11 4.48
N VAL A 52 -3.14 6.82 4.20
CA VAL A 52 -4.36 6.05 4.47
C VAL A 52 -4.36 5.61 5.94
N PHE A 53 -5.40 5.95 6.68
CA PHE A 53 -5.63 5.47 8.04
C PHE A 53 -6.36 4.13 8.02
N PHE A 54 -6.25 3.37 9.11
CA PHE A 54 -7.02 2.14 9.26
C PHE A 54 -8.52 2.43 9.15
N GLY A 55 -9.22 1.62 8.36
CA GLY A 55 -10.65 1.77 8.09
C GLY A 55 -10.97 2.68 6.89
N GLU A 56 -9.99 3.40 6.35
CA GLU A 56 -10.17 4.12 5.09
C GLU A 56 -9.92 3.23 3.89
N MET A 57 -10.59 3.55 2.78
CA MET A 57 -10.29 2.90 1.51
C MET A 57 -8.95 3.41 0.98
N ALA A 58 -8.02 2.49 0.75
CA ALA A 58 -6.78 2.80 0.06
C ALA A 58 -7.04 2.92 -1.45
N PRO A 59 -6.52 3.97 -2.12
CA PRO A 59 -6.74 4.17 -3.55
C PRO A 59 -6.13 3.05 -4.40
N GLU A 60 -4.96 2.54 -4.01
CA GLU A 60 -4.19 1.57 -4.82
C GLU A 60 -4.61 0.11 -4.61
N TYR A 61 -5.64 -0.16 -3.80
CA TYR A 61 -6.19 -1.52 -3.71
C TYR A 61 -6.80 -1.97 -5.03
N GLU A 62 -7.48 -1.09 -5.75
CA GLU A 62 -8.02 -1.41 -7.07
C GLU A 62 -6.89 -1.80 -8.03
N ALA A 63 -5.81 -1.02 -8.09
CA ALA A 63 -4.65 -1.35 -8.90
C ALA A 63 -4.08 -2.74 -8.53
N LEU A 64 -3.90 -3.01 -7.23
CA LEU A 64 -3.46 -4.33 -6.75
C LEU A 64 -4.37 -5.46 -7.24
N HIS A 65 -5.69 -5.28 -7.20
CA HIS A 65 -6.65 -6.26 -7.72
C HIS A 65 -6.45 -6.51 -9.22
N TRP A 66 -6.40 -5.47 -10.05
CA TRP A 66 -6.19 -5.59 -11.49
C TRP A 66 -4.88 -6.30 -11.84
N LEU A 67 -3.82 -6.03 -11.10
CA LEU A 67 -2.53 -6.68 -11.31
C LEU A 67 -2.55 -8.15 -10.94
N ILE A 68 -3.29 -8.52 -9.90
CA ILE A 68 -3.49 -9.93 -9.54
C ILE A 68 -4.30 -10.65 -10.61
N GLU A 69 -5.29 -10.00 -11.21
CA GLU A 69 -6.06 -10.57 -12.31
C GLU A 69 -5.21 -10.79 -13.58
N ASP A 70 -4.29 -9.88 -13.89
CA ASP A 70 -3.37 -10.00 -15.03
C ASP A 70 -2.20 -10.99 -14.80
N LEU A 71 -1.97 -11.45 -13.57
CA LEU A 71 -0.90 -12.41 -13.27
C LEU A 71 -1.06 -13.72 -14.07
N LYS A 72 0.07 -14.20 -14.59
CA LYS A 72 0.23 -15.47 -15.30
C LYS A 72 1.10 -16.42 -14.49
N SER A 73 0.97 -17.72 -14.75
CA SER A 73 1.80 -18.75 -14.11
C SER A 73 3.29 -18.61 -14.44
N THR A 74 3.62 -17.97 -15.56
CA THR A 74 5.01 -17.68 -15.98
C THR A 74 5.63 -16.48 -15.27
N ASP A 75 4.85 -15.73 -14.49
CA ASP A 75 5.32 -14.52 -13.84
C ASP A 75 5.95 -14.83 -12.48
N THR A 76 6.78 -13.90 -12.02
CA THR A 76 7.38 -13.93 -10.68
C THR A 76 6.82 -12.81 -9.83
N PHE A 77 6.27 -13.15 -8.67
CA PHE A 77 5.75 -12.22 -7.67
C PHE A 77 6.73 -12.15 -6.49
N VAL A 78 7.32 -10.98 -6.26
CA VAL A 78 8.32 -10.78 -5.19
C VAL A 78 7.71 -9.98 -4.04
N ILE A 79 7.84 -10.49 -2.83
CA ILE A 79 7.33 -9.91 -1.59
C ILE A 79 8.52 -9.53 -0.72
N VAL A 80 8.64 -8.25 -0.36
CA VAL A 80 9.80 -7.72 0.37
C VAL A 80 9.34 -6.92 1.58
N GLY A 81 9.94 -7.16 2.74
CA GLY A 81 9.84 -6.26 3.90
C GLY A 81 8.43 -6.07 4.46
N THR A 82 7.62 -7.13 4.51
CA THR A 82 6.23 -7.06 4.98
C THR A 82 5.82 -8.31 5.75
N SER A 83 4.95 -8.15 6.75
CA SER A 83 4.38 -9.26 7.50
C SER A 83 3.13 -9.88 6.85
N LEU A 84 2.57 -9.23 5.82
CA LEU A 84 1.30 -9.58 5.18
C LEU A 84 0.06 -9.54 6.09
N ASN A 85 0.13 -8.89 7.25
CA ASN A 85 -0.99 -8.83 8.20
C ASN A 85 -2.06 -7.79 7.83
N VAL A 86 -1.69 -6.71 7.14
CA VAL A 86 -2.62 -5.64 6.76
C VAL A 86 -3.34 -6.01 5.46
N VAL A 87 -2.56 -6.35 4.43
CA VAL A 87 -3.05 -6.87 3.15
C VAL A 87 -2.26 -8.13 2.82
N ASN A 88 -2.97 -9.17 2.39
CA ASN A 88 -2.38 -10.45 2.02
C ASN A 88 -2.56 -10.74 0.52
N PRO A 89 -1.66 -10.24 -0.35
CA PRO A 89 -1.73 -10.49 -1.78
C PRO A 89 -1.58 -11.98 -2.13
N ILE A 90 -0.92 -12.81 -1.30
CA ILE A 90 -0.82 -14.26 -1.54
C ILE A 90 -2.21 -14.90 -1.48
N ALA A 91 -3.00 -14.54 -0.45
CA ALA A 91 -4.37 -15.04 -0.33
C ALA A 91 -5.22 -14.60 -1.53
N MET A 92 -5.11 -13.34 -1.95
CA MET A 92 -5.81 -12.81 -3.12
C MET A 92 -5.43 -13.54 -4.42
N ILE A 93 -4.13 -13.77 -4.66
CA ILE A 93 -3.61 -14.52 -5.81
C ILE A 93 -4.18 -15.94 -5.85
N ARG A 94 -4.17 -16.63 -4.69
CA ARG A 94 -4.73 -17.99 -4.57
C ARG A 94 -6.24 -18.01 -4.80
N SER A 95 -6.97 -17.04 -4.24
CA SER A 95 -8.42 -16.89 -4.45
C SER A 95 -8.77 -16.59 -5.91
N ALA A 96 -7.91 -15.90 -6.65
CA ALA A 96 -8.05 -15.67 -8.09
C ALA A 96 -7.64 -16.89 -8.95
N GLY A 97 -7.29 -18.03 -8.33
CA GLY A 97 -6.86 -19.24 -9.04
C GLY A 97 -5.53 -19.08 -9.78
N LYS A 98 -4.67 -18.15 -9.33
CA LYS A 98 -3.38 -17.86 -9.96
C LYS A 98 -2.25 -18.53 -9.17
N TYR A 99 -1.24 -19.01 -9.90
CA TYR A 99 -0.09 -19.71 -9.33
C TYR A 99 1.23 -19.28 -9.99
N PRO A 100 1.64 -18.00 -9.82
CA PRO A 100 2.96 -17.55 -10.26
C PRO A 100 4.07 -18.11 -9.36
N GLN A 101 5.33 -17.93 -9.76
CA GLN A 101 6.45 -18.15 -8.85
C GLN A 101 6.48 -17.05 -7.79
N ILE A 102 6.42 -17.41 -6.51
CA ILE A 102 6.46 -16.43 -5.41
C ILE A 102 7.84 -16.46 -4.75
N ILE A 103 8.44 -15.29 -4.56
CA ILE A 103 9.73 -15.11 -3.86
C ILE A 103 9.50 -14.18 -2.67
N PHE A 104 9.97 -14.58 -1.48
CA PHE A 104 9.88 -13.79 -0.27
C PHE A 104 11.26 -13.34 0.20
N ILE A 105 11.43 -12.04 0.45
CA ILE A 105 12.67 -11.42 0.90
C ILE A 105 12.37 -10.63 2.17
N ASP A 106 12.55 -11.27 3.31
CA ASP A 106 12.37 -10.63 4.62
C ASP A 106 13.29 -11.28 5.65
N LYS A 107 13.82 -10.47 6.57
CA LYS A 107 14.70 -10.96 7.64
C LYS A 107 13.94 -11.83 8.66
N ASN A 108 12.62 -11.64 8.76
CA ASN A 108 11.73 -12.28 9.72
C ASN A 108 10.87 -13.39 9.08
N ILE A 109 11.31 -13.97 7.95
CA ILE A 109 10.54 -14.98 7.20
C ILE A 109 10.10 -16.19 8.04
N LEU A 110 10.85 -16.52 9.09
CA LEU A 110 10.55 -17.63 10.01
C LEU A 110 9.29 -17.41 10.86
N LEU A 111 8.78 -16.18 10.93
CA LEU A 111 7.56 -15.83 11.66
C LEU A 111 6.31 -15.87 10.79
N LEU A 112 6.44 -16.11 9.48
CA LEU A 112 5.28 -16.28 8.61
C LEU A 112 4.55 -17.58 8.93
N PRO A 113 3.21 -17.61 8.89
CA PRO A 113 2.46 -18.83 9.06
C PRO A 113 2.88 -19.88 8.04
N LYS A 114 3.25 -21.10 8.49
CA LYS A 114 3.71 -22.20 7.63
C LYS A 114 2.74 -22.63 6.51
N ARG A 115 1.48 -22.16 6.54
CA ARG A 115 0.48 -22.38 5.47
C ARG A 115 0.56 -21.37 4.33
N MET A 116 1.39 -20.34 4.48
CA MET A 116 1.54 -19.22 3.55
C MET A 116 2.78 -19.35 2.65
N VAL A 117 3.77 -20.14 3.07
CA VAL A 117 4.91 -20.60 2.28
C VAL A 117 4.55 -21.89 1.56
#